data_AF-A0A452ZDL5-F1
#
_entry.id   AF-A0A452ZDL5-F1
#
_cell.length_a   1.000
_cell.length_b   1.000
_cell.length_c   1.000
_cell.angle_alpha   90.00
_cell.angle_beta   90.00
_cell.angle_gamma   90.00
#
_symmetry.space_group_name_H-M   'P 1'
#
loop_
_entity.id
_entity.type
_entity.pdbx_description
1 polymer ?
#
loop_
_entity_poly.entity_id
_entity_poly.type
_entity_poly.pdbx_seq_one_letter_code
_entity_poly.pdbx_strand_id
1 'polypeptide(L)'
;MRLSLMQGRFKYQPGQVRAFGMIAGGSGITPMFQVTRAILENPNDNTKVHLIYANVTYDDILLLEELDNMAKNYPDRFKIYYVLNQPPEVWDGGVGFVSKEMIQAHCPAPAADIQVLRCGPPPMNKAMSANLDDLGYTKEMQFQF
;
A
#
# COMPACT_ATOMS: atom_id res chain seq x y z
N MET A 1 -7.47 -28.52 0.74
CA MET A 1 -7.27 -27.50 1.79
C MET A 1 -8.01 -26.23 1.35
N ARG A 2 -9.20 -25.96 1.89
CA ARG A 2 -10.01 -24.77 1.53
C ARG A 2 -9.40 -23.55 2.20
N LEU A 3 -8.67 -22.73 1.43
CA LEU A 3 -8.32 -21.37 1.84
C LEU A 3 -9.63 -20.58 1.96
N SER A 4 -10.01 -20.27 3.20
CA SER A 4 -11.10 -19.35 3.52
C SER A 4 -10.69 -17.94 3.08
N LEU A 5 -10.94 -17.63 1.82
CA LEU A 5 -10.95 -16.26 1.30
C LEU A 5 -11.94 -15.45 2.13
N MET A 6 -11.44 -14.50 2.91
CA MET A 6 -12.28 -13.52 3.61
C MET A 6 -13.20 -12.85 2.58
N GLN A 7 -14.51 -12.93 2.82
CA GLN A 7 -15.53 -12.41 1.92
C GLN A 7 -15.40 -10.88 1.74
N GLY A 8 -14.82 -10.47 0.61
CA GLY A 8 -15.58 -9.80 -0.46
C GLY A 8 -16.19 -8.41 -0.23
N ARG A 9 -15.50 -7.46 0.42
CA ARG A 9 -15.96 -6.05 0.44
C ARG A 9 -15.30 -5.15 -0.59
N PHE A 10 -14.00 -5.26 -0.81
CA PHE A 10 -13.32 -4.44 -1.81
C PHE A 10 -13.48 -5.08 -3.20
N LYS A 11 -14.11 -4.37 -4.13
CA LYS A 11 -14.21 -4.77 -5.53
C LYS A 11 -13.54 -3.70 -6.38
N TYR A 12 -12.39 -4.05 -6.94
CA TYR A 12 -11.69 -3.17 -7.87
C TYR A 12 -12.44 -3.09 -9.21
N GLN A 13 -12.59 -1.87 -9.75
CA GLN A 13 -13.02 -1.64 -11.12
C GLN A 13 -11.98 -0.78 -11.85
N PRO A 14 -11.58 -1.13 -13.09
CA PRO A 14 -10.63 -0.33 -13.87
C PRO A 14 -11.06 1.13 -13.99
N GLY A 15 -10.14 2.05 -13.67
CA GLY A 15 -10.37 3.49 -13.79
C GLY A 15 -11.32 4.10 -12.77
N GLN A 16 -11.69 3.40 -11.68
CA GLN A 16 -12.55 3.96 -10.63
C GLN A 16 -11.91 5.14 -9.89
N VAL A 17 -10.57 5.18 -9.83
CA VAL A 17 -9.76 6.25 -9.24
C VAL A 17 -8.53 6.47 -10.13
N ARG A 18 -7.94 7.66 -10.04
CA ARG A 18 -6.69 7.97 -10.74
C ARG A 18 -5.51 7.25 -10.09
N ALA A 19 -5.49 7.17 -8.76
CA ALA A 19 -4.44 6.46 -8.05
C ALA A 19 -4.85 5.91 -6.69
N PHE A 20 -4.17 4.85 -6.27
CA PHE A 20 -4.21 4.32 -4.92
C PHE A 20 -2.97 4.72 -4.12
N GLY A 21 -3.19 5.16 -2.89
CA GLY A 21 -2.22 4.99 -1.81
C GLY A 21 -2.47 3.65 -1.13
N MET A 22 -1.46 2.84 -0.90
CA MET A 22 -1.59 1.57 -0.21
C MET A 22 -0.62 1.56 0.97
N ILE A 23 -1.09 1.12 2.13
CA ILE A 23 -0.28 1.00 3.35
C ILE A 23 -0.44 -0.42 3.89
N ALA A 24 0.62 -1.22 3.76
CA ALA A 24 0.64 -2.62 4.19
C ALA A 24 1.58 -2.82 5.37
N GLY A 25 1.20 -3.70 6.30
CA GLY A 25 2.06 -4.17 7.38
C GLY A 25 2.09 -5.69 7.45
N GLY A 26 3.28 -6.30 7.36
CA GLY A 26 3.45 -7.75 7.37
C GLY A 26 2.56 -8.46 6.34
N SER A 27 1.78 -9.45 6.77
CA SER A 27 0.88 -10.22 5.89
C SER A 27 -0.23 -9.39 5.22
N GLY A 28 -0.47 -8.16 5.68
CA GLY A 28 -1.37 -7.18 5.05
C GLY A 28 -0.99 -6.81 3.61
N ILE A 29 0.17 -7.25 3.12
CA ILE A 29 0.56 -7.13 1.71
C ILE A 29 -0.36 -7.90 0.75
N THR A 30 -0.95 -9.02 1.20
CA THR A 30 -1.72 -9.92 0.33
C THR A 30 -2.91 -9.27 -0.40
N PRO A 31 -3.78 -8.46 0.23
CA PRO A 31 -4.80 -7.72 -0.51
C PRO A 31 -4.20 -6.65 -1.43
N MET A 32 -3.13 -5.98 -1.02
CA MET A 32 -2.48 -4.92 -1.83
C MET A 32 -1.85 -5.50 -3.09
N PHE A 33 -1.17 -6.64 -2.97
CA PHE A 33 -0.58 -7.35 -4.09
C PHE A 33 -1.63 -7.79 -5.11
N GLN A 34 -2.77 -8.31 -4.66
CA GLN A 34 -3.87 -8.71 -5.55
C GLN A 34 -4.44 -7.53 -6.34
N VAL A 35 -4.69 -6.39 -5.69
CA VAL A 35 -5.20 -5.18 -6.37
C VAL A 35 -4.14 -4.61 -7.32
N THR A 36 -2.89 -4.51 -6.87
CA THR A 36 -1.77 -4.01 -7.68
C THR A 36 -1.59 -4.84 -8.95
N ARG A 37 -1.57 -6.17 -8.81
CA ARG A 37 -1.46 -7.09 -9.94
C ARG A 37 -2.61 -6.91 -10.93
N ALA A 38 -3.85 -6.84 -10.45
CA ALA A 38 -5.02 -6.64 -11.30
C ALA A 38 -4.98 -5.32 -12.10
N ILE A 39 -4.43 -4.25 -11.51
CA ILE A 39 -4.22 -2.96 -12.17
C ILE A 39 -3.09 -3.06 -13.21
N LEU A 40 -1.92 -3.54 -12.81
CA LEU A 40 -0.73 -3.50 -13.65
C LEU A 40 -0.78 -4.47 -14.82
N GLU A 41 -1.40 -5.64 -14.64
CA GLU A 41 -1.55 -6.64 -15.71
C GLU A 41 -2.66 -6.29 -16.71
N ASN A 42 -3.52 -5.30 -16.42
CA ASN A 42 -4.50 -4.80 -17.36
C ASN A 42 -3.91 -3.66 -18.23
N PRO A 43 -3.72 -3.87 -19.54
CA PRO A 43 -3.14 -2.85 -20.42
C PRO A 43 -4.05 -1.64 -20.65
N ASN A 44 -5.35 -1.76 -20.37
CA ASN A 44 -6.33 -0.66 -20.52
C ASN A 44 -6.51 0.15 -19.23
N ASP A 45 -5.77 -0.20 -18.18
CA ASP A 45 -5.88 0.44 -16.87
C ASP A 45 -4.72 1.39 -16.63
N ASN A 46 -5.01 2.68 -16.46
CA ASN A 46 -3.98 3.69 -16.23
C ASN A 46 -3.87 4.10 -14.75
N THR A 47 -4.54 3.37 -13.85
CA THR A 47 -4.51 3.65 -12.41
C THR A 47 -3.09 3.50 -11.88
N LYS A 48 -2.64 4.49 -11.09
CA LYS A 48 -1.33 4.44 -10.42
C LYS A 48 -1.46 3.83 -9.03
N VAL A 49 -0.42 3.16 -8.58
CA VAL A 49 -0.35 2.54 -7.26
C VAL A 49 0.92 2.98 -6.55
N HIS A 50 0.74 3.48 -5.33
CA HIS A 50 1.81 3.91 -4.44
C HIS A 50 1.72 3.10 -3.16
N LEU A 51 2.69 2.22 -2.90
CA LEU A 51 2.68 1.31 -1.77
C LEU A 51 3.75 1.71 -0.75
N ILE A 52 3.32 1.95 0.49
CA ILE A 52 4.19 1.94 1.67
C ILE A 52 4.05 0.56 2.31
N TYR A 53 5.17 -0.16 2.46
CA TYR A 53 5.16 -1.51 3.02
C TYR A 53 6.08 -1.60 4.24
N ALA A 54 5.48 -1.85 5.41
CA ALA A 54 6.14 -1.84 6.70
C ALA A 54 6.34 -3.25 7.27
N ASN A 55 7.56 -3.55 7.70
CA ASN A 55 7.96 -4.82 8.29
C ASN A 55 8.92 -4.60 9.48
N VAL A 56 9.19 -5.64 10.27
CA VAL A 56 10.13 -5.51 11.39
C VAL A 56 11.56 -5.49 10.86
N THR A 57 11.97 -6.53 10.13
CA THR A 57 13.29 -6.67 9.50
C THR A 57 13.16 -6.77 7.98
N TYR A 58 14.29 -6.71 7.27
CA TYR A 58 14.34 -6.93 5.82
C TYR A 58 13.86 -8.33 5.42
N ASP A 59 14.20 -9.35 6.20
CA ASP A 59 13.85 -10.75 5.93
C ASP A 59 12.35 -11.02 6.12
N ASP A 60 11.64 -10.13 6.81
CA ASP A 60 10.18 -10.20 6.98
C ASP A 60 9.41 -9.70 5.75
N ILE A 61 10.09 -9.11 4.75
CA ILE A 61 9.43 -8.54 3.56
C ILE A 61 8.94 -9.68 2.66
N LEU A 62 7.66 -10.02 2.79
CA LEU A 62 7.00 -11.00 1.92
C LEU A 62 6.85 -10.45 0.50
N LEU A 63 7.05 -11.32 -0.50
CA LEU A 63 6.92 -11.01 -1.93
C LEU A 63 7.89 -9.92 -2.43
N LEU A 64 9.05 -9.79 -1.79
CA LEU A 64 10.04 -8.76 -2.11
C LEU A 64 10.42 -8.78 -3.61
N GLU A 65 10.83 -9.95 -4.12
CA GLU A 65 11.24 -10.09 -5.53
C GLU A 65 10.10 -9.74 -6.50
N GLU A 66 8.87 -10.18 -6.22
CA GLU A 66 7.72 -9.87 -7.07
C GLU A 66 7.39 -8.39 -7.07
N LEU A 67 7.44 -7.73 -5.90
CA LEU A 67 7.19 -6.29 -5.77
C LEU A 67 8.26 -5.46 -6.47
N ASP A 68 9.53 -5.81 -6.31
CA ASP A 68 10.64 -5.14 -7.00
C ASP A 68 10.54 -5.31 -8.52
N ASN A 69 10.19 -6.51 -8.98
CA ASN A 69 9.94 -6.78 -10.39
C ASN A 69 8.75 -5.96 -10.93
N MET A 70 7.67 -5.83 -10.17
CA MET A 70 6.55 -4.94 -10.55
C MET A 70 7.01 -3.48 -10.65
N ALA A 71 7.81 -3.00 -9.70
CA ALA A 71 8.29 -1.61 -9.69
C ALA A 71 9.23 -1.34 -10.87
N LYS A 72 10.07 -2.31 -11.23
CA LYS A 72 10.95 -2.26 -12.39
C LYS A 72 10.20 -2.32 -13.73
N ASN A 73 9.17 -3.15 -13.83
CA ASN A 73 8.42 -3.36 -15.07
C ASN A 73 7.37 -2.26 -15.32
N TYR A 74 6.89 -1.60 -14.27
CA TYR A 74 5.85 -0.56 -14.36
C TYR A 74 6.26 0.73 -13.62
N PRO A 75 7.42 1.33 -13.93
CA PRO A 75 7.99 2.42 -13.14
C PRO A 75 7.11 3.68 -13.11
N ASP A 76 6.27 3.91 -14.11
CA ASP A 76 5.37 5.07 -14.18
C ASP A 76 4.01 4.86 -13.48
N ARG A 77 3.66 3.59 -13.18
CA ARG A 77 2.38 3.21 -12.59
C ARG A 77 2.50 2.59 -11.20
N PHE A 78 3.66 2.05 -10.82
CA PHE A 78 3.86 1.45 -9.50
C PHE A 78 5.11 2.01 -8.83
N LYS A 79 4.91 2.57 -7.63
CA LYS A 79 5.97 3.01 -6.73
C LYS A 79 5.83 2.28 -5.41
N ILE A 80 6.94 1.79 -4.89
CA ILE A 80 7.00 1.14 -3.57
C ILE A 80 8.02 1.84 -2.69
N TYR A 81 7.68 1.97 -1.41
CA TYR A 81 8.54 2.50 -0.36
C TYR A 81 8.50 1.56 0.84
N TYR A 82 9.65 0.99 1.17
CA TYR A 82 9.77 0.06 2.29
C TYR A 82 10.09 0.80 3.59
N VAL A 83 9.53 0.32 4.70
CA VAL A 83 9.74 0.87 6.05
C VAL A 83 10.07 -0.26 7.00
N LEU A 84 11.18 -0.16 7.73
CA LEU A 84 11.64 -1.21 8.65
C LEU A 84 11.80 -0.70 10.08
N ASN A 85 11.37 -1.50 11.06
CA ASN A 85 11.66 -1.18 12.46
C ASN A 85 13.13 -1.42 12.83
N GLN A 86 13.72 -2.47 12.27
CA GLN A 86 15.08 -2.93 12.50
C GLN A 86 15.78 -3.10 11.13
N PRO A 87 16.15 -1.98 10.47
CA PRO A 87 16.81 -2.03 9.17
C PRO A 87 18.24 -2.59 9.27
N PRO A 88 18.79 -3.12 8.16
CA PRO A 88 20.24 -3.36 8.05
C PRO A 88 21.03 -2.04 8.15
N GLU A 89 22.36 -2.14 8.35
CA GLU A 89 23.24 -0.96 8.48
C GLU A 89 23.15 -0.01 7.28
N VAL A 90 23.00 -0.56 6.08
CA VAL A 90 22.78 0.19 4.84
C VAL A 90 21.31 0.08 4.46
N TRP A 91 20.56 1.17 4.66
CA TRP A 91 19.12 1.22 4.38
C TRP A 91 18.69 2.61 3.91
N ASP A 92 18.10 2.65 2.71
CA ASP A 92 17.64 3.91 2.09
C ASP A 92 16.12 4.13 2.24
N GLY A 93 15.43 3.21 2.93
CA GLY A 93 13.99 3.27 3.16
C GLY A 93 13.63 3.95 4.49
N GLY A 94 12.35 3.83 4.87
CA GLY A 94 11.85 4.39 6.12
C GLY A 94 12.32 3.58 7.33
N VAL A 95 12.49 4.25 8.46
CA VAL A 95 12.88 3.61 9.72
C VAL A 95 11.79 3.84 10.77
N GLY A 96 11.45 2.79 11.51
CA GLY A 96 10.45 2.84 12.57
C GLY A 96 9.02 2.54 12.08
N PHE A 97 8.04 3.23 12.62
CA PHE A 97 6.64 3.12 12.19
C PHE A 97 6.36 4.06 11.03
N VAL A 98 5.38 3.71 10.19
CA VAL A 98 4.90 4.60 9.13
C VAL A 98 4.44 5.92 9.75
N SER A 99 5.06 7.03 9.33
CA SER A 99 4.76 8.36 9.83
C SER A 99 3.82 9.12 8.90
N LYS A 100 3.30 10.26 9.39
CA LYS A 100 2.48 11.18 8.58
C LYS A 100 3.27 11.73 7.39
N GLU A 101 4.54 12.04 7.60
CA GLU A 101 5.46 12.57 6.60
C GLU A 101 5.74 11.53 5.51
N MET A 102 5.89 10.25 5.88
CA MET A 102 6.05 9.16 4.91
C MET A 102 4.80 9.03 4.03
N ILE A 103 3.59 9.09 4.62
CA ILE A 103 2.35 9.07 3.85
C ILE A 103 2.29 10.26 2.90
N GLN A 104 2.59 11.47 3.37
CA GLN A 104 2.56 12.68 2.56
C GLN A 104 3.58 12.66 1.40
N ALA A 105 4.75 12.06 1.62
CA ALA A 105 5.81 11.97 0.62
C ALA A 105 5.57 10.88 -0.42
N HIS A 106 4.98 9.73 -0.02
CA HIS A 106 4.93 8.54 -0.86
C HIS A 106 3.54 8.18 -1.38
N CYS A 107 2.46 8.67 -0.76
CA CYS A 107 1.09 8.48 -1.26
C CYS A 107 0.58 9.69 -2.07
N PRO A 108 -0.40 9.50 -2.97
CA PRO A 108 -1.04 10.61 -3.68
C PRO A 108 -1.76 11.53 -2.70
N ALA A 109 -1.64 12.85 -2.88
CA ALA A 109 -2.35 13.84 -2.07
C ALA A 109 -3.89 13.63 -2.13
N PRO A 110 -4.64 14.01 -1.08
CA PRO A 110 -6.09 13.83 -1.05
C PRO A 110 -6.77 14.54 -2.22
N ALA A 111 -7.63 13.81 -2.93
CA ALA A 111 -8.48 14.33 -3.99
C ALA A 111 -9.66 13.37 -4.20
N ALA A 112 -10.72 13.86 -4.87
CA ALA A 112 -11.93 13.07 -5.11
C ALA A 112 -11.68 11.78 -5.94
N ASP A 113 -10.57 11.73 -6.67
CA ASP A 113 -10.15 10.60 -7.51
C ASP A 113 -9.00 9.78 -6.91
N ILE A 114 -8.81 9.85 -5.59
CA ILE A 114 -7.78 9.13 -4.84
C ILE A 114 -8.43 8.26 -3.77
N GLN A 115 -7.92 7.02 -3.63
CA GLN A 115 -8.32 6.13 -2.55
C GLN A 115 -7.09 5.56 -1.84
N VAL A 116 -7.17 5.47 -0.52
CA VAL A 116 -6.14 4.88 0.34
C VAL A 116 -6.64 3.55 0.88
N LEU A 117 -5.89 2.49 0.58
CA LEU A 117 -6.13 1.15 1.09
C LEU A 117 -5.15 0.83 2.21
N ARG A 118 -5.61 0.23 3.30
CA ARG A 118 -4.74 -0.18 4.42
C ARG A 118 -5.05 -1.56 4.95
N CYS A 119 -4.01 -2.30 5.28
CA CYS A 119 -4.12 -3.61 5.90
C CYS A 119 -2.85 -3.92 6.72
N GLY A 120 -3.03 -4.34 7.96
CA GLY A 120 -1.93 -4.61 8.87
C GLY A 120 -2.43 -4.82 10.30
N PRO A 121 -1.54 -4.90 11.29
CA PRO A 121 -1.91 -5.08 12.69
C PRO A 121 -2.86 -3.96 13.19
N PRO A 122 -3.78 -4.25 14.15
CA PRO A 122 -4.74 -3.25 14.64
C PRO A 122 -4.12 -1.92 15.10
N PRO A 123 -2.96 -1.90 15.82
CA PRO A 123 -2.32 -0.65 16.21
C PRO A 123 -1.86 0.19 15.01
N MET A 124 -1.31 -0.47 13.98
CA MET A 124 -0.91 0.19 12.74
C MET A 124 -2.14 0.78 12.04
N ASN A 125 -3.20 0.00 11.85
CA ASN A 125 -4.42 0.51 11.21
C ASN A 125 -4.98 1.72 11.96
N LYS A 126 -5.03 1.69 13.29
CA LYS A 126 -5.50 2.82 14.10
C LYS A 126 -4.64 4.08 13.88
N ALA A 127 -3.31 3.93 13.92
CA ALA A 127 -2.39 5.03 13.67
C ALA A 127 -2.53 5.60 12.24
N MET A 128 -2.65 4.73 11.24
CA MET A 128 -2.81 5.15 9.84
C MET A 128 -4.13 5.90 9.65
N SER A 129 -5.21 5.49 10.33
CA SER A 129 -6.46 6.25 10.28
C SER A 129 -6.28 7.68 10.74
N ALA A 130 -5.59 7.88 11.87
CA ALA A 130 -5.39 9.20 12.44
C ALA A 130 -4.49 10.06 11.54
N ASN A 131 -3.36 9.50 11.05
CA ASN A 131 -2.47 10.22 10.15
C ASN A 131 -3.18 10.64 8.85
N LEU A 132 -4.03 9.77 8.30
CA LEU A 132 -4.80 10.06 7.08
C LEU A 132 -5.86 11.15 7.33
N ASP A 133 -6.57 11.09 8.46
CA ASP A 133 -7.52 12.13 8.84
C ASP A 133 -6.79 13.49 8.98
N ASP A 134 -5.62 13.51 9.64
CA ASP A 134 -4.78 14.70 9.83
C ASP A 134 -4.15 15.25 8.52
N LEU A 135 -4.09 14.43 7.47
CA LEU A 135 -3.65 14.82 6.13
C LEU A 135 -4.81 15.25 5.23
N GLY A 136 -6.05 15.16 5.70
CA GLY A 136 -7.24 15.57 4.96
C GLY A 136 -7.84 14.50 4.04
N TYR A 137 -7.47 13.23 4.19
CA TYR A 137 -8.18 12.14 3.51
C TYR A 137 -9.51 11.91 4.19
N THR A 138 -10.62 12.06 3.46
CA THR A 138 -11.96 11.83 4.03
C THR A 138 -12.22 10.34 4.27
N LYS A 139 -13.30 9.99 4.97
CA LYS A 139 -13.64 8.59 5.24
C LYS A 139 -13.96 7.81 3.97
N GLU A 140 -14.51 8.48 2.95
CA GLU A 140 -14.83 7.90 1.65
C GLU A 140 -13.57 7.57 0.84
N MET A 141 -12.49 8.32 1.06
CA MET A 141 -11.19 8.05 0.45
C MET A 141 -10.46 6.88 1.11
N GLN A 142 -10.93 6.34 2.23
CA GLN A 142 -10.20 5.33 2.99
C GLN A 142 -10.92 3.98 2.99
N PHE A 143 -10.17 2.90 2.78
CA PHE A 143 -10.66 1.54 2.95
C PHE A 143 -9.67 0.71 3.77
N GLN A 144 -10.17 0.08 4.83
CA GLN A 144 -9.40 -0.90 5.61
C GLN A 144 -9.89 -2.31 5.27
N PHE A 145 -8.95 -3.18 4.92
CA PHE A 145 -9.20 -4.62 4.74
C PHE A 145 -9.39 -5.35 6.08
#